data_AF-A0A7V6PGC2-F1
#
_entry.id   AF-A0A7V6PGC2-F1
#
_cell.length_a   1.000
_cell.length_b   1.000
_cell.length_c   1.000
_cell.angle_alpha   90.00
_cell.angle_beta   90.00
_cell.angle_gamma   90.00
#
_symmetry.space_group_name_H-M   'P 1'
#
loop_
_entity.id
_entity.type
_entity.pdbx_description
1 polymer ?
#
loop_
_entity_poly.entity_id
_entity_poly.type
_entity_poly.pdbx_seq_one_letter_code
_entity_poly.pdbx_strand_id
1 'polypeptide(L)'
;RLGLVLSEIGEKAGVEVTEEELQRAVYDQVRRYPGQEKEIYEFLRKTPDAVANLRAPIFEEKVVDHLLANISVTDKKVSKEELTAEDEDAASEAKPAKKAAAKKKAAPKKKADEDKSEEA
;
A
#
# COMPACT_ATOMS: atom_id res chain seq x y z
N ARG A 1 -17.61 6.94 -2.89
CA ARG A 1 -17.82 5.71 -3.70
C ARG A 1 -17.02 4.53 -3.15
N LEU A 2 -15.72 4.68 -2.85
CA LEU A 2 -14.88 3.62 -2.27
C LEU A 2 -15.39 3.07 -0.93
N GLY A 3 -15.70 3.94 0.04
CA GLY A 3 -16.20 3.50 1.36
C GLY A 3 -17.42 2.59 1.28
N LEU A 4 -18.41 2.92 0.43
CA LEU A 4 -19.59 2.08 0.22
C LEU A 4 -19.24 0.69 -0.34
N VAL A 5 -18.24 0.61 -1.23
CA VAL A 5 -17.79 -0.67 -1.80
C VAL A 5 -17.10 -1.51 -0.72
N LEU A 6 -16.26 -0.90 0.12
CA LEU A 6 -15.60 -1.60 1.22
C LEU A 6 -16.62 -2.09 2.26
N SER A 7 -17.65 -1.30 2.56
CA SER A 7 -18.78 -1.72 3.41
C SER A 7 -19.46 -2.97 2.87
N GLU A 8 -19.88 -2.96 1.60
CA GLU A 8 -20.57 -4.10 0.98
C GLU A 8 -19.70 -5.37 0.95
N ILE A 9 -18.39 -5.23 0.71
CA ILE A 9 -17.45 -6.37 0.70
C ILE A 9 -17.30 -6.93 2.12
N GLY A 10 -17.09 -6.07 3.12
CA GLY A 10 -16.93 -6.48 4.50
C GLY A 10 -18.18 -7.13 5.09
N GLU A 11 -19.37 -6.59 4.76
CA GLU A 11 -20.65 -7.19 5.15
C GLU A 11 -20.81 -8.60 4.57
N LYS A 12 -20.50 -8.81 3.29
CA LYS A 12 -20.53 -10.14 2.65
C LYS A 12 -19.52 -11.11 3.22
N ALA A 13 -18.36 -10.61 3.64
CA ALA A 13 -17.30 -11.40 4.27
C ALA A 13 -17.56 -11.67 5.76
N GLY A 14 -18.61 -11.07 6.36
CA GLY A 14 -18.89 -11.20 7.78
C GLY A 14 -17.83 -10.55 8.66
N VAL A 15 -17.18 -9.49 8.18
CA VAL A 15 -16.20 -8.74 8.95
C VAL A 15 -16.94 -7.95 10.04
N GLU A 16 -16.55 -8.17 11.29
CA GLU A 16 -17.11 -7.46 12.43
C GLU A 16 -16.00 -6.78 13.23
N VAL A 17 -16.29 -5.60 13.76
CA VAL A 17 -15.39 -4.92 14.70
C VAL A 17 -15.81 -5.28 16.12
N THR A 18 -14.88 -5.83 16.90
CA THR A 18 -15.13 -6.26 18.28
C THR A 18 -15.02 -5.10 19.26
N GLU A 19 -15.56 -5.30 20.46
CA GLU A 19 -15.47 -4.30 21.54
C GLU A 19 -14.02 -4.09 21.98
N GLU A 20 -13.20 -5.14 22.00
CA GLU A 20 -11.78 -5.04 22.36
C GLU A 20 -11.00 -4.18 21.36
N GLU A 21 -11.33 -4.28 20.07
CA GLU A 21 -10.73 -3.45 19.01
C GLU A 21 -11.12 -1.98 19.16
N LEU A 22 -12.39 -1.70 19.48
CA LEU A 22 -12.85 -0.33 19.77
C LEU A 22 -12.15 0.23 21.01
N GLN A 23 -12.02 -0.55 22.08
CA GLN A 23 -11.30 -0.13 23.29
C GLN A 23 -9.82 0.16 23.00
N ARG A 24 -9.16 -0.69 22.21
CA ARG A 24 -7.78 -0.44 21.78
C ARG A 24 -7.68 0.87 20.99
N ALA A 25 -8.58 1.10 20.03
CA ALA A 25 -8.60 2.32 19.24
C ALA A 25 -8.83 3.58 20.09
N VAL A 26 -9.63 3.49 21.16
CA VAL A 26 -9.79 4.58 22.14
C VAL A 26 -8.46 4.92 22.80
N TYR A 27 -7.72 3.91 23.27
CA TYR A 27 -6.40 4.14 23.89
C TYR A 27 -5.38 4.68 22.90
N ASP A 28 -5.38 4.18 21.67
CA ASP A 28 -4.49 4.66 20.62
C ASP A 28 -4.81 6.10 20.22
N GLN A 29 -6.10 6.47 20.19
CA GLN A 29 -6.52 7.84 19.97
C GLN A 29 -6.03 8.75 21.09
N VAL A 30 -6.17 8.36 22.36
CA VAL A 30 -5.69 9.12 23.52
C VAL A 30 -4.17 9.35 23.44
N ARG A 31 -3.39 8.33 23.05
CA ARG A 31 -1.93 8.41 22.93
C ARG A 31 -1.44 9.42 21.87
N ARG A 32 -2.29 9.77 20.91
CA ARG A 32 -1.96 10.78 19.88
C ARG A 32 -1.97 12.21 20.42
N TYR A 33 -2.50 12.44 21.62
CA TYR A 33 -2.64 13.77 22.24
C TYR A 33 -1.90 13.86 23.58
N PRO A 34 -0.56 13.92 23.56
CA PRO A 34 0.23 14.01 24.79
C PRO A 34 -0.08 15.29 25.57
N GLY A 35 -0.28 15.16 26.89
CA GLY A 35 -0.64 16.27 27.79
C GLY A 35 -2.13 16.59 27.86
N GLN A 36 -2.98 15.95 27.05
CA GLN A 36 -4.45 16.10 27.07
C GLN A 36 -5.16 14.74 27.23
N GLU A 37 -4.43 13.70 27.65
CA GLU A 37 -4.90 12.32 27.61
C GLU A 37 -6.19 12.12 28.41
N LYS A 38 -6.26 12.74 29.59
CA LYS A 38 -7.44 12.67 30.47
C LYS A 38 -8.67 13.31 29.83
N GLU A 39 -8.51 14.47 29.21
CA GLU A 39 -9.62 15.20 28.58
C GLU A 39 -10.16 14.44 27.37
N ILE A 40 -9.27 13.90 26.53
CA ILE A 40 -9.66 13.09 25.36
C ILE A 40 -10.32 11.79 25.80
N TYR A 41 -9.78 11.10 26.81
CA TYR A 41 -10.39 9.87 27.33
C TYR A 41 -11.78 10.14 27.92
N GLU A 42 -11.94 11.21 28.70
CA GLU A 42 -13.23 11.61 29.23
C GLU A 42 -14.23 11.99 28.13
N PHE A 43 -13.78 12.72 27.10
CA PHE A 43 -14.60 13.10 25.97
C PHE A 43 -15.14 11.87 25.24
N LEU A 44 -14.28 10.91 24.91
CA LEU A 44 -14.67 9.66 24.25
C LEU A 44 -15.63 8.85 25.13
N ARG A 45 -15.38 8.77 26.44
CA ARG A 45 -16.27 8.08 27.37
C ARG A 45 -17.65 8.73 27.49
N LYS A 46 -17.72 10.06 27.46
CA LYS A 46 -18.97 10.83 27.59
C LYS A 46 -19.73 10.94 26.26
N THR A 47 -19.09 10.64 25.14
CA THR A 47 -19.63 10.82 23.79
C THR A 47 -19.62 9.49 23.03
N PRO A 48 -20.67 8.65 23.17
CA PRO A 48 -20.75 7.36 22.50
C PRO A 48 -20.56 7.44 20.97
N ASP A 49 -21.10 8.49 20.35
CA ASP A 49 -20.95 8.73 18.91
C ASP A 49 -19.49 8.94 18.50
N ALA A 50 -18.66 9.53 19.37
CA ALA A 50 -17.24 9.71 19.11
C ALA A 50 -16.50 8.37 19.10
N VAL A 51 -16.93 7.41 19.93
CA VAL A 51 -16.41 6.03 19.89
C VAL A 51 -16.91 5.30 18.64
N ALA A 52 -18.17 5.51 18.24
CA ALA A 52 -18.73 4.92 17.02
C ALA A 52 -17.94 5.33 15.76
N ASN A 53 -17.43 6.57 15.72
CA ASN A 53 -16.58 7.04 14.62
C ASN A 53 -15.24 6.30 14.50
N LEU A 54 -14.76 5.67 15.58
CA LEU A 54 -13.55 4.83 15.53
C LEU A 54 -13.80 3.49 14.83
N ARG A 55 -15.05 3.08 14.68
CA ARG A 55 -15.41 1.78 14.09
C ARG A 55 -15.10 1.70 12.60
N ALA A 56 -15.42 2.75 11.85
CA ALA A 56 -15.28 2.74 10.39
C ALA A 56 -13.81 2.54 9.94
N PRO A 57 -12.81 3.27 10.50
CA PRO A 57 -11.41 3.00 10.18
C PRO A 57 -10.97 1.56 10.49
N ILE A 58 -11.35 1.01 11.65
CA ILE A 58 -11.00 -0.37 12.02
C ILE A 58 -11.62 -1.36 11.05
N PHE A 59 -12.89 -1.16 10.70
CA PHE A 59 -13.59 -2.01 9.74
C PHE A 59 -12.93 -1.97 8.37
N GLU A 60 -12.58 -0.78 7.87
CA GLU A 60 -11.91 -0.62 6.59
C GLU A 60 -10.57 -1.35 6.55
N GLU A 61 -9.73 -1.22 7.58
CA GLU A 61 -8.47 -1.96 7.68
C GLU A 61 -8.69 -3.48 7.65
N LYS A 62 -9.66 -4.00 8.42
CA LYS A 62 -9.97 -5.43 8.43
C LYS A 62 -10.48 -5.94 7.08
N VAL A 63 -11.27 -5.14 6.37
CA VAL A 63 -11.73 -5.48 5.02
C VAL A 63 -10.57 -5.53 4.03
N VAL A 64 -9.64 -4.57 4.12
CA VAL A 64 -8.44 -4.55 3.29
C VAL A 64 -7.57 -5.79 3.57
N ASP A 65 -7.36 -6.14 4.83
CA ASP A 65 -6.62 -7.34 5.22
C ASP A 65 -7.27 -8.62 4.68
N HIS A 66 -8.59 -8.72 4.81
CA HIS A 66 -9.35 -9.83 4.23
C HIS A 66 -9.20 -9.87 2.70
N LEU A 67 -9.21 -8.71 2.03
CA LEU A 67 -9.03 -8.65 0.58
C LEU A 67 -7.61 -9.12 0.18
N LEU A 68 -6.57 -8.64 0.87
CA LEU A 68 -5.18 -9.00 0.63
C LEU A 68 -4.94 -10.51 0.77
N ALA A 69 -5.65 -11.18 1.69
CA ALA A 69 -5.57 -12.63 1.85
C ALA A 69 -6.18 -13.42 0.67
N ASN A 70 -7.07 -12.80 -0.10
CA ASN A 70 -7.84 -13.46 -1.16
C ASN A 70 -7.43 -13.07 -2.59
N ILE A 71 -6.67 -11.98 -2.76
CA ILE A 71 -6.25 -11.50 -4.08
C ILE A 71 -4.86 -12.00 -4.46
N SER A 72 -4.59 -12.05 -5.77
CA SER A 72 -3.23 -12.26 -6.28
C SER A 72 -2.41 -10.99 -6.12
N VAL A 73 -1.33 -11.05 -5.34
CA VAL A 73 -0.35 -9.96 -5.19
C VAL A 73 0.82 -10.20 -6.16
N THR A 74 1.18 -9.19 -6.93
CA THR A 74 2.32 -9.23 -7.85
C THR A 74 3.36 -8.20 -7.46
N ASP A 75 4.60 -8.62 -7.27
CA ASP A 75 5.70 -7.71 -6.95
C ASP A 75 6.25 -7.05 -8.20
N LYS A 76 6.37 -5.72 -8.17
CA LYS A 76 7.04 -4.92 -9.20
C LYS A 76 8.23 -4.20 -8.57
N LYS A 77 9.44 -4.49 -9.05
CA LYS A 77 10.63 -3.74 -8.66
C LYS A 77 10.63 -2.39 -9.38
N VAL A 78 10.71 -1.31 -8.62
CA VAL A 78 10.76 0.08 -9.12
C VAL A 78 11.95 0.83 -8.52
N SER A 79 12.40 1.89 -9.18
CA SER A 79 13.40 2.81 -8.62
C SER A 79 12.77 3.77 -7.60
N LYS A 80 13.60 4.50 -6.84
CA LYS A 80 13.12 5.51 -5.89
C LYS A 80 12.42 6.65 -6.63
N GLU A 81 13.01 7.08 -7.75
CA GLU A 81 12.52 8.15 -8.59
C GLU A 81 11.14 7.81 -9.16
N GLU A 82 10.95 6.57 -9.65
CA GLU A 82 9.67 6.06 -10.14
C GLU A 82 8.60 6.00 -9.05
N LEU A 83 8.97 5.58 -7.82
CA LEU A 83 8.02 5.47 -6.71
C LEU A 83 7.50 6.85 -6.23
N THR A 84 8.29 7.90 -6.40
CA THR A 84 7.95 9.27 -5.97
C THR A 84 7.41 10.15 -7.10
N ALA A 85 7.32 9.64 -8.33
CA ALA A 85 6.73 10.38 -9.43
C ALA A 85 5.24 10.64 -9.18
N GLU A 86 4.73 11.82 -9.55
CA GLU A 86 3.31 12.15 -9.39
C GLU A 86 2.47 11.38 -10.42
N ASP A 87 1.28 10.91 -10.01
CA ASP A 87 0.43 9.99 -10.78
C ASP A 87 -0.03 10.51 -12.16
N GLU A 88 0.16 11.79 -12.49
CA GLU A 88 -0.14 12.34 -13.83
C GLU A 88 0.70 11.70 -14.94
N ASP A 89 1.90 11.20 -14.64
CA ASP A 89 2.77 10.56 -15.64
C ASP A 89 2.46 9.07 -15.87
N ALA A 90 1.80 8.40 -14.90
CA ALA A 90 1.58 6.95 -14.91
C ALA A 90 0.43 6.47 -15.83
N ALA A 91 -0.46 7.36 -16.26
CA ALA A 91 -1.60 7.02 -17.12
C ALA A 91 -1.23 6.84 -18.62
N SER A 92 0.02 7.09 -19.02
CA SER A 92 0.40 7.22 -20.43
C SER A 92 1.12 6.00 -21.05
N GLU A 93 1.56 5.01 -20.27
CA GLU A 93 2.34 3.88 -20.80
C GLU A 93 1.58 2.56 -20.90
N ALA A 94 0.52 2.56 -21.71
CA ALA A 94 -0.02 1.33 -22.30
C ALA A 94 -0.04 1.45 -23.83
N LYS A 95 1.11 1.20 -24.48
CA LYS A 95 1.17 0.95 -25.93
C LYS A 95 1.66 -0.48 -26.23
N PRO A 96 0.96 -1.23 -27.11
CA PRO A 96 1.20 -2.65 -27.34
C PRO A 96 2.41 -2.91 -28.24
N ALA A 97 3.02 -4.07 -28.01
CA ALA A 97 4.15 -4.61 -28.77
C ALA A 97 3.89 -4.70 -30.29
N LYS A 98 4.89 -4.31 -31.10
CA LYS A 98 5.01 -4.69 -32.51
C LYS A 98 6.33 -5.45 -32.75
N LYS A 99 6.20 -6.74 -33.07
CA LYS A 99 7.22 -7.60 -33.69
C LYS A 99 7.45 -7.19 -35.16
N ALA A 100 8.71 -7.07 -35.57
CA ALA A 100 9.23 -7.38 -36.92
C ALA A 100 10.77 -7.46 -36.80
N ALA A 101 11.37 -8.65 -36.68
CA ALA A 101 11.79 -9.57 -37.74
C ALA A 101 12.95 -9.06 -38.64
N ALA A 102 14.09 -9.76 -38.49
CA ALA A 102 15.04 -10.21 -39.53
C ALA A 102 16.21 -9.32 -40.02
N LYS A 103 17.41 -9.75 -39.59
CA LYS A 103 18.65 -10.04 -40.37
C LYS A 103 19.32 -8.91 -41.19
N LYS A 104 20.57 -8.59 -40.80
CA LYS A 104 21.73 -8.69 -41.71
C LYS A 104 23.04 -8.97 -40.96
N LYS A 105 23.84 -9.85 -41.58
CA LYS A 105 25.10 -10.48 -41.14
C LYS A 105 26.27 -9.48 -41.09
N ALA A 106 27.23 -9.68 -40.18
CA ALA A 106 28.63 -10.04 -40.49
C ALA A 106 29.53 -9.93 -39.24
N ALA A 107 30.20 -11.03 -38.89
CA ALA A 107 31.48 -11.04 -38.17
C ALA A 107 32.58 -11.43 -39.20
N PRO A 108 33.91 -11.46 -38.94
CA PRO A 108 34.64 -11.33 -37.66
C PRO A 108 36.09 -10.70 -37.73
N LYS A 109 36.81 -10.73 -36.58
CA LYS A 109 38.29 -10.70 -36.35
C LYS A 109 38.95 -9.29 -36.35
N LYS A 110 39.90 -8.93 -35.45
CA LYS A 110 40.97 -9.71 -34.77
C LYS A 110 41.67 -8.81 -33.70
N LYS A 111 42.06 -9.40 -32.54
CA LYS A 111 43.31 -9.23 -31.72
C LYS A 111 43.70 -7.81 -31.22
N ALA A 112 44.32 -7.55 -30.05
CA ALA A 112 45.10 -8.35 -29.09
C ALA A 112 45.20 -7.62 -27.71
N ASP A 113 45.70 -8.37 -26.71
CA ASP A 113 46.59 -8.03 -25.56
C ASP A 113 46.25 -6.88 -24.59
N GLU A 114 46.09 -7.18 -23.29
CA GLU A 114 47.12 -7.24 -22.21
C GLU A 114 47.53 -5.85 -21.71
N ASP A 115 47.16 -5.48 -20.47
CA ASP A 115 48.09 -5.27 -19.34
C ASP A 115 47.39 -4.70 -18.08
N LYS A 116 47.74 -5.31 -16.94
CA LYS A 116 47.79 -4.90 -15.51
C LYS A 116 46.94 -3.79 -14.88
N SER A 117 46.38 -4.14 -13.70
CA SER A 117 46.58 -3.55 -12.35
C SER A 117 45.56 -4.23 -11.42
N GLU A 118 45.86 -5.07 -10.41
CA GLU A 118 46.68 -4.94 -9.18
C GLU A 118 46.44 -3.63 -8.41
N GLU A 119 45.71 -3.72 -7.28
CA GLU A 119 46.00 -3.15 -5.93
C GLU A 119 44.80 -3.52 -5.01
N ALA A 120 44.97 -4.51 -4.12
CA ALA A 120 45.33 -4.42 -2.68
C ALA A 120 44.15 -4.16 -1.74
#